data_AF-A0A7C1BRV1-F1
#
_entry.id   AF-A0A7C1BRV1-F1
#
_cell.length_a   1.000
_cell.length_b   1.000
_cell.length_c   1.000
_cell.angle_alpha   90.00
_cell.angle_beta   90.00
_cell.angle_gamma   90.00
#
_symmetry.space_group_name_H-M   'P 1'
#
loop_
_entity.id
_entity.type
_entity.pdbx_description
1 polymer ?
#
loop_
_entity_poly.entity_id
_entity_poly.type
_entity_poly.pdbx_seq_one_letter_code
_entity_poly.pdbx_strand_id
1 'polypeptide(L)'
;MLPADLLVTRTKKDRIYPVFAKLDAERLELAAEVGAVYKNFAGRKRSEIDEIFAEFEQEQGLNFKLVRGLRTLLERRCVFKSEFAVEPVLARRAVFEAASSASSGRVTSREAREEVVENVAARLGVSAADLERSLWSDLESEVVLADFTASSLTPEELLRSYNLSLAQTLLFKSTGMTLEFKSGFKEIFRA
;
A
#
# COMPACT_ATOMS: atom_id res chain seq x y z
N MET A 1 8.04 9.02 -8.91
CA MET A 1 9.03 9.27 -7.82
C MET A 1 8.82 8.30 -6.66
N LEU A 2 9.86 7.87 -5.98
CA LEU A 2 9.80 7.06 -4.76
C LEU A 2 9.82 7.98 -3.52
N PRO A 3 9.36 7.49 -2.36
CA PRO A 3 9.69 8.07 -1.06
C PRO A 3 11.20 8.26 -0.90
N ALA A 4 11.60 9.37 -0.27
CA ALA A 4 13.01 9.78 -0.21
C ALA A 4 13.90 8.83 0.61
N ASP A 5 13.32 8.09 1.56
CA ASP A 5 13.93 7.03 2.37
C ASP A 5 14.25 5.77 1.55
N LEU A 6 13.50 5.53 0.47
CA LEU A 6 13.74 4.44 -0.49
C LEU A 6 14.77 4.82 -1.58
N LEU A 7 15.28 6.04 -1.58
CA LEU A 7 16.34 6.44 -2.51
C LEU A 7 17.63 5.65 -2.22
N VAL A 8 18.12 4.94 -3.23
CA VAL A 8 19.40 4.22 -3.20
C VAL A 8 20.39 4.91 -4.13
N THR A 9 21.46 5.43 -3.55
CA THR A 9 22.53 6.14 -4.26
C THR A 9 23.89 5.68 -3.82
N ARG A 10 24.88 5.84 -4.70
CA ARG A 10 26.29 5.69 -4.41
C ARG A 10 26.99 7.03 -4.66
N THR A 11 27.69 7.53 -3.65
CA THR A 11 28.54 8.71 -3.79
C THR A 11 29.95 8.28 -4.17
N LYS A 12 30.52 8.92 -5.19
CA LYS A 12 31.93 8.73 -5.58
C LYS A 12 32.52 10.09 -5.90
N LYS A 13 33.51 10.52 -5.09
CA LYS A 13 34.07 11.87 -5.13
C LYS A 13 32.96 12.92 -4.96
N ASP A 14 32.82 13.83 -5.91
CA ASP A 14 31.88 14.94 -5.99
C ASP A 14 30.55 14.58 -6.70
N ARG A 15 30.33 13.29 -7.01
CA ARG A 15 29.17 12.83 -7.79
C ARG A 15 28.32 11.83 -7.03
N ILE A 16 26.99 11.99 -7.15
CA ILE A 16 25.98 11.08 -6.62
C ILE A 16 25.36 10.32 -7.78
N TYR A 17 25.43 8.99 -7.72
CA TYR A 17 24.89 8.11 -8.74
C TYR A 17 23.70 7.33 -8.18
N PRO A 18 22.54 7.28 -8.88
CA PRO A 18 21.49 6.35 -8.52
C PRO A 18 21.97 4.91 -8.73
N VAL A 19 21.64 4.01 -7.81
CA VAL A 19 21.93 2.58 -7.95
C VAL A 19 20.73 1.92 -8.64
N PHE A 20 20.76 1.91 -9.97
CA PHE A 20 19.70 1.31 -10.77
C PHE A 20 19.61 -0.20 -10.56
N ALA A 21 18.38 -0.72 -10.54
CA ALA A 21 18.11 -2.14 -10.66
C ALA A 21 18.54 -2.62 -12.06
N LYS A 22 19.30 -3.71 -12.08
CA LYS A 22 19.69 -4.38 -13.33
C LYS A 22 18.51 -5.19 -13.87
N LEU A 23 18.47 -5.37 -15.19
CA LEU A 23 17.54 -6.27 -15.87
C LEU A 23 18.18 -7.65 -16.03
N ASP A 24 18.58 -8.26 -14.92
CA ASP A 24 19.10 -9.63 -14.88
C ASP A 24 18.05 -10.59 -14.32
N ALA A 25 18.29 -11.91 -14.46
CA ALA A 25 17.31 -12.94 -14.12
C ALA A 25 16.81 -12.82 -12.67
N GLU A 26 17.72 -12.60 -11.72
CA GLU A 26 17.42 -12.45 -10.29
C GLU A 26 16.45 -11.29 -10.02
N ARG A 27 16.72 -10.09 -10.57
CA ARG A 27 15.82 -8.94 -10.34
C ARG A 27 14.50 -9.08 -11.09
N LEU A 28 14.52 -9.72 -12.27
CA LEU A 28 13.29 -9.97 -13.04
C LEU A 28 12.38 -10.97 -12.34
N GLU A 29 12.95 -12.01 -11.72
CA GLU A 29 12.22 -12.98 -10.89
C GLU A 29 11.59 -12.29 -9.68
N LEU A 30 12.37 -11.51 -8.92
CA LEU A 30 11.85 -10.73 -7.80
C LEU A 30 10.71 -9.78 -8.23
N ALA A 31 10.86 -9.07 -9.34
CA ALA A 31 9.82 -8.18 -9.85
C ALA A 31 8.56 -8.95 -10.30
N ALA A 32 8.71 -10.18 -10.80
CA ALA A 32 7.60 -11.05 -11.14
C ALA A 32 6.85 -11.53 -9.89
N GLU A 33 7.56 -11.97 -8.86
CA GLU A 33 6.99 -12.40 -7.58
C GLU A 33 6.21 -11.27 -6.89
N VAL A 34 6.84 -10.10 -6.76
CA VAL A 34 6.21 -8.90 -6.18
C VAL A 34 4.99 -8.46 -6.98
N GLY A 35 5.03 -8.55 -8.31
CA GLY A 35 3.89 -8.30 -9.18
C GLY A 35 2.77 -9.33 -9.04
N ALA A 36 3.11 -10.61 -8.82
CA ALA A 36 2.16 -11.70 -8.69
C ALA A 36 1.31 -11.60 -7.42
N VAL A 37 1.86 -11.05 -6.32
CA VAL A 37 1.10 -10.76 -5.10
C VAL A 37 -0.13 -9.92 -5.44
N TYR A 38 0.03 -8.76 -6.09
CA TYR A 38 -1.14 -7.92 -6.39
C TYR A 38 -2.10 -8.52 -7.42
N LYS A 39 -1.61 -9.34 -8.37
CA LYS A 39 -2.47 -10.02 -9.35
C LYS A 39 -3.41 -11.05 -8.72
N ASN A 40 -2.95 -11.70 -7.65
CA ASN A 40 -3.70 -12.78 -7.00
C ASN A 40 -4.50 -12.31 -5.77
N PHE A 41 -4.40 -11.03 -5.38
CA PHE A 41 -4.92 -10.52 -4.10
C PHE A 41 -6.16 -9.61 -4.26
N ALA A 42 -6.81 -9.63 -5.42
CA ALA A 42 -8.10 -8.95 -5.58
C ALA A 42 -9.12 -9.49 -4.55
N GLY A 43 -9.83 -8.60 -3.86
CA GLY A 43 -10.78 -8.94 -2.80
C GLY A 43 -10.15 -9.28 -1.43
N ARG A 44 -8.83 -9.19 -1.29
CA ARG A 44 -8.12 -9.41 -0.02
C ARG A 44 -7.85 -8.10 0.72
N LYS A 45 -7.66 -8.18 2.04
CA LYS A 45 -7.32 -7.01 2.85
C LYS A 45 -5.89 -6.55 2.58
N ARG A 46 -5.65 -5.26 2.80
CA ARG A 46 -4.30 -4.70 2.72
C ARG A 46 -3.35 -5.30 3.74
N SER A 47 -3.82 -5.64 4.94
CA SER A 47 -3.01 -6.34 5.95
C SER A 47 -2.44 -7.67 5.46
N GLU A 48 -3.21 -8.45 4.71
CA GLU A 48 -2.73 -9.74 4.16
C GLU A 48 -1.60 -9.51 3.14
N ILE A 49 -1.67 -8.42 2.38
CA ILE A 49 -0.59 -8.01 1.47
C ILE A 49 0.62 -7.56 2.29
N ASP A 50 0.41 -6.80 3.37
CA ASP A 50 1.47 -6.32 4.26
C ASP A 50 2.25 -7.46 4.92
N GLU A 51 1.54 -8.50 5.38
CA GLU A 51 2.14 -9.71 5.97
C GLU A 51 3.08 -10.41 4.99
N ILE A 52 2.64 -10.59 3.74
CA ILE A 52 3.46 -11.21 2.69
C ILE A 52 4.71 -10.37 2.42
N PHE A 53 4.56 -9.05 2.28
CA PHE A 53 5.72 -8.20 2.05
C PHE A 53 6.68 -8.16 3.25
N ALA A 54 6.18 -8.33 4.48
CA ALA A 54 7.05 -8.47 5.64
C ALA A 54 7.92 -9.73 5.56
N GLU A 55 7.38 -10.84 5.05
CA GLU A 55 8.14 -12.08 4.78
C GLU A 55 9.18 -11.86 3.65
N PHE A 56 8.77 -11.28 2.51
CA PHE A 56 9.69 -10.95 1.41
C PHE A 56 10.86 -10.07 1.87
N GLU A 57 10.61 -9.07 2.71
CA GLU A 57 11.66 -8.19 3.21
C GLU A 57 12.68 -8.93 4.09
N GLN A 58 12.24 -9.94 4.85
CA GLN A 58 13.15 -10.77 5.66
C GLN A 58 14.03 -11.66 4.76
N GLU A 59 13.47 -12.26 3.72
CA GLU A 59 14.21 -13.12 2.79
C GLU A 59 15.23 -12.35 1.95
N GLN A 60 14.87 -11.15 1.50
CA GLN A 60 15.70 -10.33 0.61
C GLN A 60 16.85 -9.60 1.33
N GLY A 61 16.85 -9.59 2.66
CA GLY A 61 17.89 -8.98 3.49
C GLY A 61 18.20 -7.53 3.10
N LEU A 62 19.41 -7.27 2.60
CA LEU A 62 19.86 -5.92 2.23
C LEU A 62 19.11 -5.31 1.02
N ASN A 63 18.37 -6.12 0.25
CA ASN A 63 17.61 -5.67 -0.91
C ASN A 63 16.18 -5.20 -0.59
N PHE A 64 15.80 -5.09 0.69
CA PHE A 64 14.45 -4.65 1.11
C PHE A 64 14.01 -3.32 0.49
N LYS A 65 14.94 -2.39 0.22
CA LYS A 65 14.63 -1.11 -0.43
C LYS A 65 14.13 -1.27 -1.87
N LEU A 66 14.63 -2.27 -2.60
CA LEU A 66 14.13 -2.60 -3.93
C LEU A 66 12.70 -3.13 -3.83
N VAL A 67 12.45 -4.09 -2.93
CA VAL A 67 11.11 -4.63 -2.68
C VAL A 67 10.10 -3.53 -2.35
N ARG A 68 10.41 -2.68 -1.35
CA ARG A 68 9.57 -1.53 -0.98
C ARG A 68 9.36 -0.56 -2.13
N GLY A 69 10.39 -0.34 -2.94
CA GLY A 69 10.31 0.52 -4.12
C GLY A 69 9.37 -0.03 -5.18
N LEU A 70 9.46 -1.32 -5.50
CA LEU A 70 8.56 -2.01 -6.43
C LEU A 70 7.13 -2.00 -5.91
N ARG A 71 6.95 -2.36 -4.64
CA ARG A 71 5.67 -2.33 -3.92
C ARG A 71 5.01 -0.94 -4.02
N THR A 72 5.75 0.13 -3.71
CA THR A 72 5.25 1.52 -3.82
C THR A 72 4.72 1.85 -5.21
N LEU A 73 5.37 1.34 -6.26
CA LEU A 73 4.92 1.58 -7.63
C LEU A 73 3.67 0.78 -7.97
N LEU A 74 3.55 -0.44 -7.47
CA LEU A 74 2.37 -1.28 -7.67
C LEU A 74 1.16 -0.74 -6.91
N GLU A 75 1.33 -0.32 -5.65
CA GLU A 75 0.25 0.26 -4.83
C GLU A 75 -0.41 1.49 -5.47
N ARG A 76 0.35 2.30 -6.22
CA ARG A 76 -0.21 3.44 -6.98
C ARG A 76 -1.16 3.04 -8.11
N ARG A 77 -1.13 1.76 -8.48
CA ARG A 77 -1.97 1.17 -9.53
C ARG A 77 -3.08 0.29 -8.94
N CYS A 78 -3.19 0.29 -7.61
CA CYS A 78 -4.23 -0.38 -6.85
C CYS A 78 -5.32 0.60 -6.46
N VAL A 79 -6.56 0.12 -6.42
CA VAL A 79 -7.70 0.83 -5.84
C VAL A 79 -8.13 0.06 -4.61
N PHE A 80 -7.86 0.62 -3.43
CA PHE A 80 -8.34 0.08 -2.16
C PHE A 80 -9.69 0.70 -1.79
N LYS A 81 -10.62 -0.11 -1.30
CA LYS A 81 -11.94 0.34 -0.86
C LYS A 81 -12.24 -0.20 0.54
N SER A 82 -12.91 0.64 1.31
CA SER A 82 -13.53 0.22 2.56
C SER A 82 -14.85 -0.49 2.23
N GLU A 83 -15.03 -1.72 2.73
CA GLU A 83 -16.26 -2.49 2.58
C GLU A 83 -16.94 -2.63 3.93
N PHE A 84 -18.16 -2.10 4.04
CA PHE A 84 -18.95 -2.12 5.27
C PHE A 84 -20.45 -2.21 5.00
N ALA A 85 -21.16 -2.80 5.96
CA ALA A 85 -22.62 -2.80 5.98
C ALA A 85 -23.17 -1.53 6.65
N VAL A 86 -22.42 -0.97 7.61
CA VAL A 86 -22.73 0.28 8.32
C VAL A 86 -21.50 1.17 8.28
N GLU A 87 -21.68 2.46 8.03
CA GLU A 87 -20.56 3.41 8.00
C GLU A 87 -19.72 3.31 9.29
N PRO A 88 -18.38 3.17 9.22
CA PRO A 88 -17.57 2.73 10.38
C PRO A 88 -17.63 3.66 11.57
N VAL A 89 -17.70 4.98 11.33
CA VAL A 89 -17.82 5.97 12.40
C VAL A 89 -19.17 5.84 13.11
N LEU A 90 -20.26 5.65 12.36
CA LEU A 90 -21.59 5.39 12.91
C LEU A 90 -21.67 4.05 13.65
N ALA A 91 -21.06 2.99 13.11
CA ALA A 91 -21.00 1.68 13.75
C ALA A 91 -20.28 1.75 15.10
N ARG A 92 -19.08 2.35 15.13
CA ARG A 92 -18.30 2.56 16.37
C ARG A 92 -19.06 3.39 17.38
N ARG A 93 -19.69 4.49 16.95
CA ARG A 93 -20.51 5.33 17.82
C ARG A 93 -21.65 4.53 18.45
N ALA A 94 -22.42 3.80 17.65
CA ALA A 94 -23.56 3.03 18.11
C ALA A 94 -23.15 1.95 19.12
N VAL A 95 -22.05 1.22 18.85
CA VAL A 95 -21.53 0.18 19.74
C VAL A 95 -20.98 0.77 21.03
N PHE A 96 -20.21 1.85 20.97
CA PHE A 96 -19.60 2.45 22.17
C PHE A 96 -20.62 3.16 23.06
N GLU A 97 -21.65 3.81 22.49
CA GLU A 97 -22.76 4.36 23.27
C GLU A 97 -23.55 3.26 23.98
N ALA A 98 -23.83 2.14 23.30
CA ALA A 98 -24.52 0.99 23.89
C ALA A 98 -23.66 0.34 25.00
N ALA A 99 -22.37 0.15 24.76
CA ALA A 99 -21.43 -0.38 25.75
C ALA A 99 -21.33 0.51 27.00
N SER A 100 -21.33 1.83 26.84
CA SER A 100 -21.32 2.77 27.96
C SER A 100 -22.62 2.79 28.75
N SER A 101 -23.74 2.44 28.13
CA SER A 101 -25.07 2.42 28.74
C SER A 101 -25.41 1.08 29.40
N ALA A 102 -24.54 0.07 29.26
CA ALA A 102 -24.69 -1.21 29.93
C ALA A 102 -24.74 -1.02 31.45
N SER A 103 -25.51 -1.86 32.15
CA SER A 103 -25.84 -1.73 33.58
C SER A 103 -24.63 -1.66 34.53
N SER A 104 -23.47 -2.17 34.11
CA SER A 104 -22.19 -2.08 34.82
C SER A 104 -21.36 -0.82 34.50
N GLY A 105 -21.79 0.00 33.54
CA GLY A 105 -21.06 1.14 32.97
C GLY A 105 -19.78 0.77 32.19
N ARG A 106 -19.48 -0.53 32.07
CA ARG A 106 -18.31 -1.09 31.38
C ARG A 106 -18.58 -2.49 30.88
N VAL A 107 -18.13 -2.78 29.67
CA VAL A 107 -18.14 -4.12 29.09
C VAL A 107 -16.77 -4.76 29.32
N THR A 108 -16.68 -5.68 30.28
CA THR A 108 -15.40 -6.34 30.65
C THR A 108 -15.41 -7.86 30.44
N SER A 109 -16.56 -8.47 30.15
CA SER A 109 -16.67 -9.88 29.83
C SER A 109 -17.00 -10.10 28.35
N ARG A 110 -16.72 -11.30 27.85
CA ARG A 110 -17.01 -11.67 26.47
C ARG A 110 -18.51 -11.68 26.21
N GLU A 111 -19.27 -12.23 27.15
CA GLU A 111 -20.72 -12.38 27.07
C GLU A 111 -21.40 -11.00 26.99
N ALA A 112 -20.96 -10.05 27.83
CA ALA A 112 -21.47 -8.68 27.80
C ALA A 112 -21.12 -7.96 26.48
N ARG A 113 -19.95 -8.27 25.88
CA ARG A 113 -19.57 -7.72 24.58
C ARG A 113 -20.45 -8.26 23.47
N GLU A 114 -20.66 -9.58 23.44
CA GLU A 114 -21.52 -10.24 22.47
C GLU A 114 -22.95 -9.70 22.55
N GLU A 115 -23.51 -9.56 23.75
CA GLU A 115 -24.84 -8.97 23.97
C GLU A 115 -24.94 -7.53 23.42
N VAL A 116 -23.95 -6.67 23.67
CA VAL A 116 -23.96 -5.29 23.15
C VAL A 116 -23.90 -5.27 21.63
N VAL A 117 -23.02 -6.07 21.02
CA VAL A 117 -22.87 -6.14 19.57
C VAL A 117 -24.14 -6.67 18.93
N GLU A 118 -24.73 -7.74 19.46
CA GLU A 118 -25.98 -8.32 18.96
C GLU A 118 -27.15 -7.33 19.05
N ASN A 119 -27.30 -6.64 20.17
CA ASN A 119 -28.34 -5.63 20.35
C ASN A 119 -28.20 -4.47 19.36
N VAL A 120 -26.98 -3.98 19.15
CA VAL A 120 -26.73 -2.89 18.19
C VAL A 120 -26.93 -3.36 16.75
N ALA A 121 -26.49 -4.57 16.42
CA ALA A 121 -26.67 -5.16 15.11
C ALA A 121 -28.16 -5.32 14.77
N ALA A 122 -28.95 -5.84 15.71
CA ALA A 122 -30.40 -5.95 15.57
C ALA A 122 -31.07 -4.58 15.36
N ARG A 123 -30.67 -3.56 16.11
CA ARG A 123 -31.20 -2.18 15.95
C ARG A 123 -30.86 -1.58 14.58
N LEU A 124 -29.68 -1.90 14.04
CA LEU A 124 -29.22 -1.40 12.73
C LEU A 124 -29.66 -2.28 11.55
N GLY A 125 -30.32 -3.41 11.81
CA GLY A 125 -30.81 -4.31 10.76
C GLY A 125 -29.71 -5.09 10.04
N VAL A 126 -28.57 -5.33 10.68
CA VAL A 126 -27.42 -6.06 10.12
C VAL A 126 -27.07 -7.27 10.98
N SER A 127 -26.24 -8.19 10.47
CA SER A 127 -25.73 -9.28 11.30
C SER A 127 -24.66 -8.78 12.28
N ALA A 128 -24.50 -9.44 13.42
CA ALA A 128 -23.43 -9.11 14.38
C ALA A 128 -22.04 -9.17 13.72
N ALA A 129 -21.80 -10.16 12.86
CA ALA A 129 -20.55 -10.31 12.13
C ALA A 129 -20.31 -9.17 11.12
N ASP A 130 -21.35 -8.69 10.42
CA ASP A 130 -21.25 -7.54 9.53
C ASP A 130 -20.98 -6.25 10.30
N LEU A 131 -21.63 -6.07 11.45
CA LEU A 131 -21.39 -4.93 12.32
C LEU A 131 -19.93 -4.92 12.79
N GLU A 132 -19.43 -6.06 13.28
CA GLU A 132 -18.05 -6.19 13.74
C GLU A 132 -17.02 -5.88 12.64
N ARG A 133 -17.23 -6.40 11.43
CA ARG A 133 -16.39 -6.06 10.27
C ARG A 133 -16.45 -4.57 9.96
N SER A 134 -17.63 -3.98 10.03
CA SER A 134 -17.85 -2.57 9.71
C SER A 134 -17.10 -1.62 10.65
N LEU A 135 -16.94 -1.98 11.94
CA LEU A 135 -16.31 -1.12 12.96
C LEU A 135 -14.95 -0.54 12.54
N TRP A 136 -14.16 -1.33 11.83
CA TRP A 136 -12.75 -1.04 11.53
C TRP A 136 -12.41 -1.04 10.05
N SER A 137 -13.41 -1.23 9.18
CA SER A 137 -13.22 -1.33 7.73
C SER A 137 -12.64 -0.07 7.06
N ASP A 138 -12.62 1.07 7.76
CA ASP A 138 -11.99 2.32 7.32
C ASP A 138 -10.49 2.41 7.67
N LEU A 139 -9.97 1.48 8.46
CA LEU A 139 -8.53 1.42 8.76
C LEU A 139 -7.73 1.02 7.52
N GLU A 140 -6.54 1.59 7.37
CA GLU A 140 -5.65 1.31 6.23
C GLU A 140 -5.27 -0.17 6.11
N SER A 141 -5.21 -0.91 7.22
CA SER A 141 -4.97 -2.36 7.21
C SER A 141 -6.17 -3.18 6.75
N GLU A 142 -7.39 -2.65 6.90
CA GLU A 142 -8.64 -3.37 6.70
C GLU A 142 -9.29 -3.11 5.33
N VAL A 143 -8.85 -2.05 4.62
CA VAL A 143 -9.34 -1.80 3.26
C VAL A 143 -8.97 -2.94 2.32
N VAL A 144 -9.88 -3.24 1.40
CA VAL A 144 -9.82 -4.35 0.47
C VAL A 144 -9.31 -3.89 -0.89
N LEU A 145 -8.44 -4.69 -1.53
CA LEU A 145 -7.98 -4.44 -2.90
C LEU A 145 -9.12 -4.69 -3.89
N ALA A 146 -9.79 -3.62 -4.32
CA ALA A 146 -10.94 -3.69 -5.22
C ALA A 146 -10.55 -3.78 -6.70
N ASP A 147 -9.45 -3.14 -7.10
CA ASP A 147 -8.95 -3.18 -8.46
C ASP A 147 -7.42 -3.05 -8.53
N PHE A 148 -6.82 -3.67 -9.54
CA PHE A 148 -5.40 -3.59 -9.84
C PHE A 148 -5.18 -3.38 -11.34
N THR A 149 -4.94 -2.13 -11.71
CA THR A 149 -4.86 -1.68 -13.12
C THR A 149 -3.58 -2.12 -13.83
N ALA A 150 -2.58 -2.65 -13.11
CA ALA A 150 -1.29 -3.08 -13.66
C ALA A 150 -1.19 -4.59 -13.88
N SER A 151 -2.33 -5.29 -14.07
CA SER A 151 -2.34 -6.73 -14.31
C SER A 151 -1.50 -7.17 -15.52
N SER A 152 -1.37 -6.31 -16.53
CA SER A 152 -0.55 -6.52 -17.73
C SER A 152 0.92 -6.09 -17.61
N LEU A 153 1.31 -5.42 -16.52
CA LEU A 153 2.67 -4.92 -16.34
C LEU A 153 3.66 -6.08 -16.29
N THR A 154 4.67 -6.02 -17.16
CA THR A 154 5.75 -7.02 -17.18
C THR A 154 6.79 -6.71 -16.08
N PRO A 155 7.53 -7.73 -15.60
CA PRO A 155 8.62 -7.51 -14.64
C PRO A 155 9.67 -6.52 -15.15
N GLU A 156 9.99 -6.57 -16.44
CA GLU A 156 10.93 -5.65 -17.08
C GLU A 156 10.44 -4.20 -17.04
N GLU A 157 9.18 -3.96 -17.39
CA GLU A 157 8.58 -2.62 -17.33
C GLU A 157 8.51 -2.09 -15.89
N LEU A 158 8.24 -2.96 -14.91
CA LEU A 158 8.23 -2.59 -13.50
C LEU A 158 9.63 -2.14 -13.04
N LEU A 159 10.69 -2.87 -13.39
CA LEU A 159 12.07 -2.49 -13.07
C LEU A 159 12.49 -1.19 -13.78
N ARG A 160 12.09 -1.00 -15.05
CA ARG A 160 12.32 0.26 -15.77
C ARG A 160 11.58 1.43 -15.10
N SER A 161 10.34 1.23 -14.68
CA SER A 161 9.55 2.21 -13.92
C SER A 161 10.19 2.53 -12.56
N TYR A 162 10.82 1.54 -11.92
CA TYR A 162 11.61 1.73 -10.70
C TYR A 162 12.82 2.60 -10.95
N ASN A 163 13.63 2.29 -11.96
CA ASN A 163 14.82 3.07 -12.30
C ASN A 163 14.47 4.52 -12.65
N LEU A 164 13.40 4.75 -13.42
CA LEU A 164 12.90 6.09 -13.71
C LEU A 164 12.48 6.81 -12.42
N SER A 165 11.72 6.15 -11.55
CA SER A 165 11.29 6.74 -10.29
C SER A 165 12.45 7.06 -9.36
N LEU A 166 13.49 6.22 -9.33
CA LEU A 166 14.71 6.44 -8.56
C LEU A 166 15.47 7.67 -9.06
N ALA A 167 15.65 7.79 -10.38
CA ALA A 167 16.29 8.95 -11.00
C ALA A 167 15.52 10.24 -10.69
N GLN A 168 14.20 10.25 -10.87
CA GLN A 168 13.37 11.41 -10.55
C GLN A 168 13.48 11.81 -9.07
N THR A 169 13.52 10.83 -8.16
CA THR A 169 13.63 11.08 -6.71
C THR A 169 14.97 11.73 -6.35
N LEU A 170 16.05 11.31 -7.02
CA LEU A 170 17.36 11.96 -6.87
C LEU A 170 17.33 13.39 -7.42
N LEU A 171 16.78 13.59 -8.62
CA LEU A 171 16.70 14.91 -9.26
C LEU A 171 15.83 15.89 -8.47
N PHE A 172 14.80 15.40 -7.77
CA PHE A 172 13.97 16.24 -6.90
C PHE A 172 14.73 16.84 -5.71
N LYS A 173 15.88 16.28 -5.36
CA LYS A 173 16.80 16.83 -4.35
C LYS A 173 17.86 17.78 -4.92
N SER A 174 17.84 18.04 -6.23
CA SER A 174 18.79 18.96 -6.87
C SER A 174 18.39 20.42 -6.65
N THR A 175 19.38 21.31 -6.54
CA THR A 175 19.15 22.78 -6.47
C THR A 175 19.00 23.42 -7.84
N GLY A 176 19.48 22.75 -8.88
CA GLY A 176 19.42 23.19 -10.27
C GLY A 176 19.83 22.04 -11.19
N MET A 177 19.42 22.14 -12.45
CA MET A 177 19.67 21.11 -13.47
C MET A 177 20.03 21.78 -14.79
N THR A 178 21.13 21.34 -15.38
CA THR A 178 21.51 21.69 -16.75
C THR A 178 21.15 20.53 -17.66
N LEU A 179 20.36 20.80 -18.70
CA LEU A 179 19.98 19.81 -19.71
C LEU A 179 20.58 20.23 -21.06
N GLU A 180 21.17 19.27 -21.76
CA GLU A 180 21.70 19.45 -23.12
C GLU A 180 20.91 18.57 -24.09
N PHE A 181 20.50 19.15 -25.22
CA PHE A 181 19.66 18.48 -26.22
C PHE A 181 20.34 18.47 -27.57
N LYS A 182 20.30 17.33 -28.27
CA LYS A 182 20.72 17.22 -29.68
C LYS A 182 19.56 17.48 -30.65
N SER A 183 18.33 17.15 -30.24
CA SER A 183 17.08 17.30 -31.01
C SER A 183 15.88 17.32 -30.05
N GLY A 184 14.67 17.57 -30.56
CA GLY A 184 13.43 17.51 -29.76
C GLY A 184 13.23 18.63 -28.73
N PHE A 185 14.09 19.65 -28.75
CA PHE A 185 14.05 20.74 -27.76
C PHE A 185 12.78 21.60 -27.87
N LYS A 186 12.16 21.68 -29.06
CA LYS A 186 10.95 22.46 -29.28
C LYS A 186 9.74 21.85 -28.56
N GLU A 187 9.59 20.53 -28.57
CA GLU A 187 8.53 19.87 -27.81
C GLU A 187 8.78 19.98 -26.31
N ILE A 188 10.03 19.80 -25.87
CA ILE A 188 10.38 19.81 -24.45
C ILE A 188 10.17 21.19 -23.83
N PHE A 189 10.51 22.28 -24.52
CA PHE A 189 10.26 23.64 -24.00
C PHE A 189 8.79 24.07 -24.06
N ARG A 190 7.92 23.29 -24.69
CA ARG A 190 6.46 23.55 -24.71
C ARG A 190 5.71 22.81 -23.60
N ALA A 191 6.25 21.69 -23.12
CA ALA A 191 5.68 20.87 -22.05
C ALA A 191 5.88 21.54 -20.68
#